data_AF-A0A1F3N601-F1
#
_entry.id   AF-A0A1F3N601-F1
#
_cell.length_a   1.000
_cell.length_b   1.000
_cell.length_c   1.000
_cell.angle_alpha   90.00
_cell.angle_beta   90.00
_cell.angle_gamma   90.00
#
_symmetry.space_group_name_H-M   'P 1'
#
loop_
_entity.id
_entity.type
_entity.pdbx_description
1 polymer ?
#
loop_
_entity_poly.entity_id
_entity_poly.type
_entity_poly.pdbx_seq_one_letter_code
_entity_poly.pdbx_strand_id
1 'polypeptide(L)'
;MQTLSKAFGMASVRVGMAFANPDILYYFNKMKAPYNISTVNQEIVLDRLSDLSVFRKEVTTIIEERTRISSDLEKLPVTLKVYPSDANFILVKFRDASKVYNYLADNGIIVRNRSSAVSNCLRITIGTRSENNELLKALKSFQI
;
A
#
# COMPACT_ATOMS: atom_id res chain seq x y z
N MET A 1 -15.58 -2.52 -6.88
CA MET A 1 -14.39 -2.81 -7.72
C MET A 1 -13.34 -3.47 -6.85
N GLN A 2 -12.64 -4.48 -7.35
CA GLN A 2 -11.59 -5.24 -6.67
C GLN A 2 -10.36 -5.36 -7.56
N THR A 3 -9.18 -5.51 -6.97
CA THR A 3 -7.91 -5.65 -7.70
C THR A 3 -7.02 -6.69 -7.06
N LEU A 4 -6.26 -7.42 -7.87
CA LEU A 4 -5.24 -8.34 -7.37
C LEU A 4 -3.86 -7.66 -7.22
N SER A 5 -3.77 -6.35 -7.52
CA SER A 5 -2.49 -5.63 -7.48
C SER A 5 -1.94 -5.31 -6.10
N LYS A 6 -2.72 -5.51 -5.02
CA LYS A 6 -2.35 -5.12 -3.65
C LYS A 6 -2.28 -6.35 -2.75
N ALA A 7 -3.40 -6.69 -2.11
CA ALA A 7 -3.43 -7.76 -1.12
C ALA A 7 -3.02 -9.15 -1.69
N PHE A 8 -3.17 -9.36 -2.99
CA PHE A 8 -2.72 -10.59 -3.66
C PHE A 8 -1.27 -10.54 -4.19
N GLY A 9 -0.56 -9.41 -4.06
CA GLY A 9 0.82 -9.26 -4.53
C GLY A 9 1.01 -9.20 -6.05
N MET A 10 -0.06 -9.19 -6.85
CA MET A 10 -0.01 -9.31 -8.31
C MET A 10 -0.10 -7.97 -9.04
N ALA A 11 0.73 -7.01 -8.64
CA ALA A 11 0.70 -5.65 -9.22
C ALA A 11 0.94 -5.63 -10.73
N SER A 12 1.88 -6.43 -11.23
CA SER A 12 2.27 -6.49 -12.64
C SER A 12 1.27 -7.24 -13.53
N VAL A 13 0.43 -8.12 -12.96
CA VAL A 13 -0.51 -8.98 -13.72
C VAL A 13 -1.70 -8.19 -14.30
N ARG A 14 -1.96 -7.00 -13.77
CA ARG A 14 -3.00 -6.05 -14.24
C ARG A 14 -4.42 -6.62 -14.32
N VAL A 15 -4.77 -7.54 -13.43
CA VAL A 15 -6.14 -8.09 -13.34
C VAL A 15 -6.92 -7.45 -12.20
N GLY A 16 -8.18 -7.12 -12.50
CA GLY A 16 -9.15 -6.60 -11.55
C GLY A 16 -10.55 -7.15 -11.85
N MET A 17 -11.47 -6.95 -10.91
CA MET A 17 -12.83 -7.49 -10.96
C MET A 17 -13.84 -6.41 -10.56
N ALA A 18 -15.02 -6.47 -11.15
CA ALA A 18 -16.17 -5.66 -10.74
C ALA A 18 -17.31 -6.60 -10.34
N PHE A 19 -17.88 -6.34 -9.17
CA PHE A 19 -19.08 -7.01 -8.67
C PHE A 19 -20.16 -5.94 -8.63
N ALA A 20 -21.26 -6.18 -9.35
CA ALA A 20 -22.37 -5.24 -9.49
C ALA A 20 -23.65 -6.02 -9.88
N ASN A 21 -24.79 -5.33 -9.86
CA ASN A 21 -26.04 -5.88 -10.37
C ASN A 21 -25.87 -6.31 -11.85
N PRO A 22 -26.46 -7.44 -12.30
CA PRO A 22 -26.41 -7.88 -13.69
C PRO A 22 -26.75 -6.81 -14.73
N ASP A 23 -27.70 -5.92 -14.44
CA ASP A 23 -28.11 -4.83 -15.34
C ASP A 23 -26.96 -3.83 -15.58
N ILE A 24 -26.13 -3.58 -14.57
CA ILE A 24 -24.91 -2.76 -14.69
C ILE A 24 -23.83 -3.54 -15.46
N LEU A 25 -23.68 -4.84 -15.16
CA LEU A 25 -22.68 -5.69 -15.81
C LEU A 25 -22.94 -5.86 -17.31
N TYR A 26 -24.20 -5.81 -17.74
CA TYR A 26 -24.58 -5.78 -19.16
C TYR A 26 -23.88 -4.65 -19.91
N TYR A 27 -23.94 -3.42 -19.37
CA TYR A 27 -23.27 -2.27 -19.99
C TYR A 27 -21.74 -2.37 -19.89
N PHE A 28 -21.20 -2.83 -18.76
CA PHE A 28 -19.75 -3.02 -18.60
C PHE A 28 -19.20 -4.01 -19.64
N ASN A 29 -19.89 -5.13 -19.86
CA ASN A 29 -19.47 -6.14 -20.83
C ASN A 29 -19.56 -5.65 -22.28
N LYS A 30 -20.48 -4.74 -22.60
CA LYS A 30 -20.55 -4.09 -23.92
C LYS A 30 -19.38 -3.13 -24.17
N MET A 31 -18.88 -2.46 -23.14
CA MET A 31 -17.76 -1.52 -23.26
C MET A 31 -16.40 -2.20 -23.16
N LYS A 32 -16.32 -3.37 -22.52
CA LYS A 32 -15.09 -4.15 -22.35
C LYS A 32 -14.57 -4.63 -23.71
N ALA A 33 -13.27 -4.47 -23.95
CA ALA A 33 -12.64 -5.07 -25.12
C ALA A 33 -12.85 -6.61 -25.15
N PRO A 34 -13.05 -7.23 -26.32
CA PRO A 34 -13.29 -8.68 -26.44
C PRO A 34 -12.23 -9.52 -25.72
N TYR A 35 -10.96 -9.14 -25.85
CA TYR A 35 -9.80 -9.80 -25.26
C TYR A 35 -9.00 -8.81 -24.40
N ASN A 36 -9.44 -8.61 -23.15
CA ASN A 36 -8.85 -7.61 -22.26
C ASN A 36 -7.88 -8.20 -21.20
N ILE A 37 -7.70 -9.53 -21.18
CA ILE A 37 -6.79 -10.23 -20.28
C ILE A 37 -6.10 -11.35 -21.06
N SER A 38 -4.77 -11.39 -21.07
CA SER A 38 -3.99 -12.45 -21.74
C SER A 38 -4.18 -13.80 -21.05
N THR A 39 -4.02 -14.90 -21.78
CA THR A 39 -4.09 -16.27 -21.24
C THR A 39 -3.12 -16.47 -20.08
N VAL A 40 -1.87 -16.03 -20.23
CA VAL A 40 -0.84 -16.11 -19.18
C VAL A 40 -1.29 -15.42 -17.88
N ASN A 41 -1.90 -14.24 -17.99
CA ASN A 41 -2.38 -13.53 -16.80
C ASN A 41 -3.60 -14.22 -16.16
N GLN A 42 -4.46 -14.86 -16.97
CA GLN A 42 -5.59 -15.64 -16.45
C GLN A 42 -5.11 -16.86 -15.66
N GLU A 43 -4.15 -17.61 -16.20
CA GLU A 43 -3.57 -18.81 -15.56
C GLU A 43 -2.91 -18.47 -14.22
N ILE A 44 -2.06 -17.44 -14.17
CA ILE A 44 -1.39 -16.99 -12.94
C ILE A 44 -2.42 -16.56 -11.88
N VAL A 45 -3.49 -15.87 -12.29
CA VAL A 45 -4.54 -15.45 -11.37
C VAL A 45 -5.30 -16.65 -10.82
N LEU A 46 -5.65 -17.63 -11.66
CA LEU A 46 -6.37 -18.82 -11.23
C LEU A 46 -5.52 -19.65 -10.25
N ASP A 47 -4.22 -19.81 -10.52
CA ASP A 47 -3.28 -20.46 -9.62
C ASP A 47 -3.22 -19.74 -8.26
N ARG A 48 -3.02 -18.41 -8.27
CA ARG A 48 -2.97 -17.61 -7.04
C ARG A 48 -4.26 -17.63 -6.23
N LEU A 49 -5.41 -17.81 -6.89
CA LEU A 49 -6.72 -17.89 -6.23
C LEU A 49 -7.04 -19.30 -5.71
N SER A 50 -6.30 -20.33 -6.15
CA SER A 50 -6.54 -21.72 -5.74
C SER A 50 -6.16 -21.98 -4.27
N ASP A 51 -5.20 -21.24 -3.72
CA ASP A 51 -4.80 -21.29 -2.32
C ASP A 51 -4.80 -19.90 -1.67
N LEU A 52 -5.83 -19.64 -0.87
CA LEU A 52 -5.98 -18.39 -0.13
C LEU A 52 -5.25 -18.39 1.22
N SER A 53 -4.62 -19.49 1.63
CA SER A 53 -3.90 -19.56 2.91
C SER A 53 -2.71 -18.60 2.94
N VAL A 54 -1.93 -18.56 1.85
CA VAL A 54 -0.80 -17.65 1.67
C VAL A 54 -1.27 -16.19 1.69
N PHE A 55 -2.34 -15.88 0.95
CA PHE A 55 -2.98 -14.56 0.96
C PHE A 55 -3.37 -14.12 2.37
N ARG A 56 -4.05 -14.99 3.14
CA ARG A 56 -4.47 -14.67 4.51
C ARG A 56 -3.28 -14.38 5.41
N LYS A 57 -2.21 -15.18 5.30
CA LYS A 57 -0.97 -14.99 6.07
C LYS A 57 -0.30 -13.66 5.75
N GLU A 58 -0.17 -13.31 4.47
CA GLU A 58 0.39 -12.03 4.02
C GLU A 58 -0.43 -10.84 4.53
N VAL A 59 -1.76 -10.90 4.41
CA VAL A 59 -2.66 -9.86 4.92
C VAL A 59 -2.51 -9.69 6.43
N THR A 60 -2.51 -10.79 7.20
CA THR A 60 -2.28 -10.74 8.66
C THR A 60 -0.95 -10.08 8.99
N THR A 61 0.12 -10.47 8.29
CA THR A 61 1.47 -9.91 8.51
C THR A 61 1.50 -8.39 8.27
N ILE A 62 0.86 -7.93 7.19
CA ILE A 62 0.75 -6.49 6.89
C ILE A 62 -0.07 -5.74 7.94
N ILE A 63 -1.14 -6.33 8.47
CA ILE A 63 -1.96 -5.71 9.53
C ILE A 63 -1.18 -5.59 10.84
N GLU A 64 -0.46 -6.64 11.23
CA GLU A 64 0.40 -6.65 12.42
C GLU A 64 1.51 -5.59 12.31
N GLU A 65 2.19 -5.55 11.16
CA GLU A 65 3.25 -4.56 10.92
C GLU A 65 2.70 -3.13 10.84
N ARG A 66 1.54 -2.92 10.20
CA ARG A 66 0.87 -1.61 10.20
C ARG A 66 0.59 -1.12 11.62
N THR A 67 0.10 -2.00 12.48
CA THR A 67 -0.22 -1.67 13.88
C THR A 67 1.04 -1.28 14.64
N ARG A 68 2.11 -2.09 14.52
CA ARG A 68 3.41 -1.80 15.14
C ARG A 68 4.00 -0.48 14.66
N ILE A 69 4.07 -0.29 13.34
CA ILE A 69 4.69 0.89 12.73
C ILE A 69 3.89 2.15 13.04
N SER A 70 2.56 2.07 13.09
CA SER A 70 1.73 3.20 13.54
C SER A 70 2.13 3.65 14.95
N SER A 71 2.19 2.72 15.91
CA SER A 71 2.55 3.02 17.30
C SER A 71 3.99 3.56 17.44
N ASP A 72 4.95 3.02 16.68
CA ASP A 72 6.32 3.49 16.75
C ASP A 72 6.52 4.86 16.11
N LEU A 73 5.79 5.17 15.03
CA LEU A 73 5.82 6.48 14.38
C LEU A 73 5.20 7.58 15.27
N GLU A 74 4.16 7.27 16.03
CA GLU A 74 3.53 8.21 16.98
C GLU A 74 4.50 8.70 18.06
N LYS A 75 5.48 7.88 18.43
CA LYS A 75 6.46 8.19 19.48
C LYS A 75 7.60 9.10 18.98
N LEU A 76 7.70 9.36 17.67
CA LEU A 76 8.81 10.12 17.11
C LEU A 76 8.59 11.63 17.25
N PRO A 77 9.59 12.41 17.70
CA PRO A 77 9.44 13.86 17.89
C PRO A 77 9.08 14.67 16.62
N VAL A 78 9.48 14.16 15.44
CA VAL A 78 9.21 14.76 14.13
C VAL A 78 7.77 14.49 13.65
N THR A 79 7.11 13.47 14.20
CA THR A 79 5.73 13.10 13.87
C THR A 79 4.76 14.00 14.63
N LEU A 80 3.79 14.58 13.92
CA LEU A 80 2.69 15.34 14.51
C LEU A 80 1.42 14.52 14.65
N LYS A 81 1.15 13.62 13.72
CA LYS A 81 -0.04 12.76 13.75
C LYS A 81 0.15 11.55 12.86
N VAL A 82 -0.23 10.37 13.37
CA VAL A 82 -0.45 9.18 12.56
C VAL A 82 -1.95 9.02 12.36
N TYR A 83 -2.39 8.85 11.12
CA TYR A 83 -3.82 8.65 10.83
C TYR A 83 -4.15 7.14 10.85
N PRO A 84 -5.30 6.75 11.42
CA PRO A 84 -5.79 5.37 11.34
C PRO A 84 -5.85 4.90 9.88
N SER A 85 -5.54 3.63 9.66
CA SER A 85 -5.55 3.04 8.32
C SER A 85 -6.04 1.62 8.34
N ASP A 86 -6.92 1.30 7.40
CA ASP A 86 -7.36 -0.06 7.09
C ASP A 86 -6.70 -0.62 5.81
N ALA A 87 -5.73 0.10 5.25
CA ALA A 87 -5.00 -0.26 4.04
C ALA A 87 -3.61 -0.86 4.36
N ASN A 88 -2.81 -1.12 3.31
CA ASN A 88 -1.40 -1.53 3.40
C ASN A 88 -0.42 -0.33 3.43
N PHE A 89 -0.88 0.83 3.86
CA PHE A 89 -0.08 2.04 4.00
C PHE A 89 -0.62 2.89 5.15
N ILE A 90 0.18 3.81 5.66
CA ILE A 90 -0.23 4.78 6.69
C ILE A 90 0.01 6.19 6.16
N LEU A 91 -0.90 7.11 6.48
CA LEU A 91 -0.67 8.53 6.26
C LEU A 91 -0.14 9.14 7.56
N VAL A 92 0.95 9.90 7.48
CA VAL A 92 1.62 10.49 8.65
C VAL A 92 1.86 11.95 8.39
N LYS A 93 1.41 12.80 9.32
CA LYS A 93 1.71 14.23 9.34
C LYS A 93 3.01 14.45 10.09
N PHE A 94 3.96 15.12 9.45
CA PHE A 94 5.24 15.51 10.05
C PHE A 94 5.28 17.01 10.31
N ARG A 95 6.26 17.47 11.10
CA ARG A 95 6.54 18.90 11.28
C ARG A 95 6.88 19.57 9.95
N ASP A 96 7.79 18.96 9.20
CA ASP A 96 8.18 19.35 7.85
C ASP A 96 8.30 18.09 6.98
N ALA A 97 7.23 17.80 6.22
CA ALA A 97 7.20 16.58 5.42
C ALA A 97 8.16 16.61 4.23
N SER A 98 8.50 17.79 3.71
CA SER A 98 9.42 17.92 2.59
C SER A 98 10.85 17.59 3.03
N LYS A 99 11.28 18.10 4.19
CA LYS A 99 12.59 17.73 4.77
C LYS A 99 12.67 16.24 5.08
N VAL A 100 11.65 15.68 5.75
CA VAL A 100 11.61 14.24 6.07
C VAL A 100 11.63 13.41 4.79
N TYR A 101 10.86 13.78 3.77
CA TYR A 101 10.84 13.09 2.49
C TYR A 101 12.20 13.08 1.80
N ASN A 102 12.86 14.25 1.70
CA ASN A 102 14.18 14.35 1.06
C ASN A 102 15.21 13.53 1.84
N TYR A 103 15.24 13.65 3.17
CA TYR A 103 16.14 12.86 4.01
C TYR A 103 15.96 11.35 3.82
N LEU A 104 14.71 10.87 3.81
CA LEU A 104 14.45 9.45 3.58
C LEU A 104 14.91 9.02 2.19
N ALA A 105 14.64 9.83 1.15
CA ALA A 105 15.05 9.55 -0.22
C ALA A 105 16.58 9.50 -0.36
N ASP A 106 17.30 10.42 0.29
CA ASP A 106 18.78 10.44 0.31
C ASP A 106 19.37 9.21 1.02
N ASN A 107 18.61 8.58 1.92
CA ASN A 107 18.96 7.32 2.57
C ASN A 107 18.39 6.09 1.84
N GLY A 108 17.92 6.23 0.60
CA GLY A 108 17.39 5.14 -0.22
C GLY A 108 15.99 4.65 0.18
N ILE A 109 15.30 5.34 1.09
CA ILE A 109 13.98 4.96 1.59
C ILE A 109 12.89 5.76 0.85
N ILE A 110 12.23 5.11 -0.09
CA ILE A 110 11.22 5.78 -0.94
C ILE A 110 9.83 5.70 -0.31
N VAL A 111 9.30 6.86 0.07
CA VAL A 111 7.90 7.04 0.52
C VAL A 111 7.14 7.95 -0.45
N ARG A 112 5.83 8.11 -0.28
CA ARG A 112 5.04 8.99 -1.16
C ARG A 112 4.74 10.32 -0.48
N ASN A 113 5.27 11.42 -1.02
CA ASN A 113 4.88 12.75 -0.57
C ASN A 113 3.42 13.06 -0.96
N ARG A 114 2.61 13.47 0.01
CA ARG A 114 1.20 13.86 -0.15
C ARG A 114 0.92 15.28 0.29
N SER A 115 1.95 16.09 0.54
CA SER A 115 1.83 17.47 1.01
C SER A 115 1.00 18.37 0.10
N SER A 116 0.95 18.08 -1.21
CA SER A 116 0.10 18.81 -2.18
C SER A 116 -1.40 18.56 -2.02
N ALA A 117 -1.80 17.43 -1.44
CA ALA A 117 -3.21 17.07 -1.21
C ALA A 117 -3.60 17.18 0.27
N VAL A 118 -2.67 16.86 1.17
CA VAL A 118 -2.84 16.92 2.62
C VAL A 118 -1.57 17.51 3.21
N SER A 119 -1.66 18.74 3.71
CA SER A 119 -0.51 19.52 4.19
C SER A 119 0.39 18.73 5.15
N ASN A 120 1.69 18.74 4.87
CA ASN A 120 2.75 18.08 5.63
C ASN A 120 2.53 16.58 5.88
N CYS A 121 1.91 15.87 4.94
CA CYS A 121 1.73 14.43 5.06
C CYS A 121 2.59 13.63 4.07
N LEU A 122 3.18 12.55 4.57
CA LEU A 122 3.75 11.48 3.76
C LEU A 122 2.89 10.22 3.90
N ARG A 123 2.75 9.48 2.81
CA ARG A 123 2.13 8.17 2.80
C ARG A 123 3.22 7.11 2.72
N ILE A 124 3.29 6.28 3.76
CA ILE A 124 4.28 5.22 3.94
C ILE A 124 3.59 3.90 3.66
N THR A 125 4.06 3.14 2.66
CA THR A 125 3.59 1.77 2.41
C THR A 125 4.19 0.84 3.46
N ILE A 126 3.41 -0.10 3.98
CA ILE A 126 3.92 -1.14 4.86
C ILE A 126 4.62 -2.20 4.01
N GLY A 127 5.92 -2.35 4.24
CA GLY A 127 6.76 -3.36 3.60
C GLY A 127 6.99 -4.53 4.53
N THR A 128 8.11 -5.22 4.29
CA THR A 128 8.63 -6.27 5.17
C THR A 128 9.08 -5.70 6.52
N ARG A 129 9.21 -6.57 7.52
CA ARG A 129 9.74 -6.21 8.84
C ARG A 129 11.09 -5.46 8.75
N SER A 130 11.97 -5.89 7.86
CA SER A 130 13.30 -5.28 7.67
C SER A 130 13.19 -3.86 7.13
N GLU A 131 12.48 -3.67 6.02
CA GLU A 131 12.25 -2.35 5.41
C GLU A 131 11.57 -1.38 6.39
N ASN A 132 10.58 -1.87 7.13
CA ASN A 132 9.89 -1.08 8.14
C ASN A 132 10.82 -0.68 9.30
N ASN A 133 11.75 -1.55 9.70
CA ASN A 133 12.74 -1.24 10.73
C ASN A 133 13.78 -0.23 10.23
N GLU A 134 14.23 -0.34 8.98
CA GLU A 134 15.14 0.63 8.35
C GLU A 134 14.52 2.03 8.30
N LEU A 135 13.24 2.12 7.90
CA LEU A 135 12.47 3.35 7.97
C LEU A 135 12.44 3.95 9.38
N LEU A 136 12.08 3.16 10.39
CA LEU A 136 12.03 3.63 11.77
C LEU A 136 13.41 4.06 12.28
N LYS A 137 14.47 3.34 11.92
CA LYS A 137 15.85 3.68 12.28
C LYS A 137 16.24 5.03 11.69
N ALA A 138 16.01 5.23 10.38
CA ALA A 138 16.29 6.49 9.72
C ALA A 138 15.52 7.66 10.36
N LEU A 139 14.22 7.49 10.60
CA LEU A 139 13.40 8.54 11.22
C LEU A 139 13.80 8.86 12.68
N LYS A 140 14.33 7.89 13.43
CA LYS A 140 14.90 8.13 14.78
C LYS A 140 16.21 8.92 14.73
N SER A 141 16.99 8.75 13.66
CA SER A 141 18.24 9.49 13.43
C SER A 141 18.02 10.86 12.80
N PHE A 142 16.82 11.16 12.31
CA PHE A 142 16.48 12.46 11.74
C PHE A 142 16.47 13.54 12.83
N GLN A 143 17.33 14.55 12.68
CA GLN A 143 17.35 15.74 13.52
C GLN A 143 16.40 16.81 12.93
N ILE A 144 15.60 17.44 13.81
CA ILE A 144 14.59 18.44 13.45
C ILE A 144 15.24 19.76 13.02
#